data_AF-W7MV88-F1
#
_entry.id   AF-W7MV88-F1
#
_cell.length_a   1.000
_cell.length_b   1.000
_cell.length_c   1.000
_cell.angle_alpha   90.00
_cell.angle_beta   90.00
_cell.angle_gamma   90.00
#
_symmetry.space_group_name_H-M   'P 1'
#
loop_
_entity.id
_entity.type
_entity.pdbx_description
1 polymer ?
#
loop_
_entity_poly.entity_id
_entity_poly.type
_entity_poly.pdbx_seq_one_letter_code
_entity_poly.pdbx_strand_id
1 'polypeptide(L)'
;MPLIKDQLSFKISLLPGDAHGSQLASCAEQIMHLIEDIRPDVAFQISRHDFGGVALAAGHQSSLPTSTLEACRQSDVAVVCVCGDPKYGIQLEQGLLALRQELGLFANIRPVKFPSESLIPLSSYKPEAVDGLDITFSRDLTGGAYYGEKQEVGEDAIRVLPLRLARLAGTYAMQFSPPKRIHSVDKVNVMATSRLWRSVVTDIFSHEHPQVQLDHVFVDNAAMILSSNPQNLNGVILTENMFGDILSDQASGNSSLQTFWHQRLCPASMVKRPQPYPKLSDKLLILSARLDRTRGRPTWVAQHHHKSSFMETLLHNFDYYLEALNSADAAAIPAPIPPPSSPRDTTNTRPMGVIEKILTHAGIGLSKSYVEMGDMICVKVDWTLTSELLWGGMEKTYN
;
A
#
# COMPACT_ATOMS: atom_id res chain seq x y z
N MET A 1 22.78 -26.53 19.20
CA MET A 1 21.44 -26.55 18.58
C MET A 1 21.26 -25.20 17.91
N PRO A 2 21.21 -25.12 16.56
CA PRO A 2 20.86 -23.85 15.94
C PRO A 2 19.40 -23.56 16.27
N LEU A 3 19.14 -22.35 16.75
CA LEU A 3 17.80 -21.81 16.95
C LEU A 3 17.03 -21.96 15.64
N ILE A 4 15.96 -22.77 15.64
CA ILE A 4 14.99 -22.79 14.54
C ILE A 4 14.51 -21.35 14.38
N LYS A 5 14.85 -20.70 13.26
CA LYS A 5 14.16 -19.48 12.85
C LYS A 5 12.70 -19.90 12.69
N ASP A 6 11.80 -19.32 13.48
CA ASP A 6 10.37 -19.62 13.40
C ASP A 6 9.92 -19.53 11.94
N GLN A 7 9.34 -20.61 11.42
CA GLN A 7 8.82 -20.67 10.06
C GLN A 7 7.74 -19.59 9.89
N LEU A 8 7.90 -18.70 8.92
CA LEU A 8 6.94 -17.66 8.60
C LEU A 8 5.77 -18.29 7.83
N SER A 9 4.69 -18.61 8.54
CA SER A 9 3.50 -19.20 7.93
C SER A 9 2.41 -18.15 7.70
N PHE A 10 1.86 -18.11 6.49
CA PHE A 10 0.80 -17.20 6.06
C PHE A 10 -0.45 -17.96 5.61
N LYS A 11 -1.61 -17.59 6.13
CA LYS A 11 -2.91 -18.13 5.71
C LYS A 11 -3.48 -17.34 4.55
N ILE A 12 -3.77 -18.02 3.45
CA ILE A 12 -4.25 -17.42 2.21
C ILE A 12 -5.64 -17.94 1.86
N SER A 13 -6.62 -17.04 1.80
CA SER A 13 -7.93 -17.32 1.19
C SER A 13 -7.88 -16.99 -0.29
N LEU A 14 -7.75 -18.00 -1.14
CA LEU A 14 -7.76 -17.83 -2.59
C LEU A 14 -9.19 -17.89 -3.11
N LEU A 15 -9.64 -16.84 -3.78
CA LEU A 15 -10.97 -16.70 -4.37
C LEU A 15 -10.81 -16.70 -5.91
N PRO A 16 -10.90 -17.86 -6.57
CA PRO A 16 -10.73 -17.94 -8.02
C PRO A 16 -11.76 -17.05 -8.75
N GLY A 17 -13.00 -17.08 -8.30
CA GLY A 17 -14.09 -16.32 -8.90
C GLY A 17 -14.37 -16.74 -10.36
N ASP A 18 -14.71 -15.79 -11.21
CA ASP A 18 -15.42 -16.06 -12.47
C ASP A 18 -14.52 -16.35 -13.68
N ALA A 19 -15.11 -16.92 -14.75
CA ALA A 19 -14.49 -17.13 -16.06
C ALA A 19 -13.09 -17.79 -15.97
N HIS A 20 -12.02 -17.07 -16.29
CA HIS A 20 -10.63 -17.56 -16.25
C HIS A 20 -10.01 -17.54 -14.84
N GLY A 21 -10.79 -17.22 -13.81
CA GLY A 21 -10.36 -17.10 -12.43
C GLY A 21 -9.69 -18.34 -11.86
N SER A 22 -10.20 -19.54 -12.17
CA SER A 22 -9.61 -20.82 -11.76
C SER A 22 -8.21 -21.05 -12.30
N GLN A 23 -7.94 -20.60 -13.53
CA GLN A 23 -6.62 -20.73 -14.16
C GLN A 23 -5.62 -19.77 -13.52
N LEU A 24 -6.05 -18.53 -13.25
CA LEU A 24 -5.24 -17.54 -12.53
C LEU A 24 -4.94 -17.98 -11.09
N ALA A 25 -5.92 -18.58 -10.40
CA ALA A 25 -5.75 -19.15 -9.07
C ALA A 25 -4.67 -20.24 -9.06
N SER A 26 -4.71 -21.16 -10.03
CA SER A 26 -3.66 -22.18 -10.17
C SER A 26 -2.28 -21.58 -10.47
N CYS A 27 -2.20 -20.50 -11.24
CA CYS A 27 -0.92 -19.79 -11.47
C CYS A 27 -0.40 -19.13 -10.17
N ALA A 28 -1.28 -18.54 -9.37
CA ALA A 28 -0.92 -17.94 -8.09
C ALA A 28 -0.37 -19.00 -7.11
N GLU A 29 -1.01 -20.17 -7.03
CA GLU A 29 -0.52 -21.30 -6.23
C GLU A 29 0.85 -21.79 -6.71
N GLN A 30 1.06 -21.94 -8.02
CA GLN A 30 2.37 -22.34 -8.57
C GLN A 30 3.47 -21.36 -8.19
N ILE A 31 3.20 -20.05 -8.25
CA ILE A 31 4.15 -19.02 -7.82
C ILE A 31 4.42 -19.13 -6.31
N MET A 32 3.39 -19.34 -5.49
CA MET A 32 3.55 -19.50 -4.05
C MET A 32 4.38 -20.74 -3.69
N HIS A 33 4.14 -21.87 -4.36
CA HIS A 33 4.95 -23.08 -4.16
C HIS A 33 6.40 -22.90 -4.60
N LEU A 34 6.64 -22.23 -5.73
CA LEU A 34 7.99 -21.90 -6.15
C LEU A 34 8.72 -21.03 -5.12
N ILE A 35 8.00 -20.08 -4.49
CA ILE A 35 8.55 -19.29 -3.39
C ILE A 35 8.89 -20.20 -2.18
N GLU A 36 8.04 -21.16 -1.80
CA GLU A 36 8.33 -22.11 -0.70
C GLU A 36 9.56 -22.98 -1.00
N ASP A 37 9.70 -23.46 -2.23
CA ASP A 37 10.84 -24.28 -2.66
C ASP A 37 12.16 -23.53 -2.51
N ILE A 38 12.15 -22.24 -2.86
CA ILE A 38 13.34 -21.36 -2.81
C ILE A 38 13.53 -20.78 -1.39
N ARG A 39 12.46 -20.61 -0.61
CA ARG A 39 12.46 -20.07 0.76
C ARG A 39 11.86 -21.09 1.73
N PRO A 40 12.63 -22.08 2.19
CA PRO A 40 12.14 -23.11 3.11
C PRO A 40 11.67 -22.56 4.47
N ASP A 41 12.04 -21.31 4.80
CA ASP A 41 11.60 -20.58 5.99
C ASP A 41 10.20 -19.97 5.88
N VAL A 42 9.56 -20.04 4.71
CA VAL A 42 8.22 -19.50 4.42
C VAL A 42 7.25 -20.65 4.11
N ALA A 43 6.00 -20.54 4.57
CA ALA A 43 4.94 -21.49 4.24
C ALA A 43 3.60 -20.78 3.97
N PHE A 44 2.89 -21.21 2.94
CA PHE A 44 1.59 -20.70 2.53
C PHE A 44 0.50 -21.75 2.77
N GLN A 45 -0.41 -21.46 3.71
CA GLN A 45 -1.60 -22.26 3.95
C GLN A 45 -2.73 -21.75 3.05
N ILE A 46 -2.81 -22.30 1.83
CA ILE A 46 -3.76 -21.86 0.81
C ILE A 46 -5.08 -22.62 0.95
N SER A 47 -6.19 -21.89 0.97
CA SER A 47 -7.54 -22.44 0.95
C SER A 47 -8.38 -21.76 -0.13
N ARG A 48 -8.99 -22.54 -1.02
CA ARG A 48 -9.85 -22.04 -2.10
C ARG A 48 -11.29 -21.88 -1.61
N HIS A 49 -11.94 -20.76 -1.93
CA HIS A 49 -13.34 -20.51 -1.57
C HIS A 49 -14.14 -19.95 -2.74
N ASP A 50 -15.43 -20.28 -2.77
CA ASP A 50 -16.37 -19.82 -3.79
C ASP A 50 -16.64 -18.32 -3.65
N PHE A 51 -16.57 -17.60 -4.77
CA PHE A 51 -16.86 -16.18 -4.83
C PHE A 51 -17.38 -15.81 -6.22
N GLY A 52 -18.20 -14.75 -6.31
CA GLY A 52 -18.75 -14.26 -7.57
C GLY A 52 -19.86 -15.15 -8.13
N GLY A 53 -19.93 -15.23 -9.46
CA GLY A 53 -20.89 -16.04 -10.20
C GLY A 53 -20.67 -17.54 -10.00
N VAL A 54 -19.44 -17.98 -9.69
CA VAL A 54 -19.17 -19.37 -9.27
C VAL A 54 -19.94 -19.73 -8.00
N ALA A 55 -19.99 -18.84 -7.01
CA ALA A 55 -20.77 -19.08 -5.80
C ALA A 55 -22.28 -19.21 -6.11
N LEU A 56 -22.82 -18.32 -6.95
CA LEU A 56 -24.23 -18.38 -7.36
C LEU A 56 -24.54 -19.66 -8.14
N ALA A 57 -23.63 -20.08 -9.04
CA ALA A 57 -23.77 -21.31 -9.81
C ALA A 57 -23.73 -22.57 -8.93
N ALA A 58 -22.98 -22.54 -7.83
CA ALA A 58 -22.92 -23.61 -6.84
C ALA A 58 -24.14 -23.64 -5.89
N GLY A 59 -25.11 -22.74 -6.07
CA GLY A 59 -26.35 -22.71 -5.30
C GLY A 59 -26.29 -21.88 -4.01
N HIS A 60 -25.23 -21.07 -3.81
CA HIS A 60 -25.18 -20.13 -2.70
C HIS A 60 -26.20 -19.00 -2.89
N GLN A 61 -26.70 -18.45 -1.79
CA GLN A 61 -27.70 -17.38 -1.80
C GLN A 61 -27.15 -16.02 -2.26
N SER A 62 -25.83 -15.85 -2.22
CA SER A 62 -25.14 -14.60 -2.56
C SER A 62 -23.83 -14.88 -3.32
N SER A 63 -23.35 -13.85 -4.02
CA SER A 63 -22.04 -13.86 -4.69
C SER A 63 -20.85 -13.77 -3.70
N LEU A 64 -21.12 -13.50 -2.42
CA LEU A 64 -20.19 -13.59 -1.31
C LEU A 64 -20.81 -14.48 -0.23
N PRO A 65 -20.58 -15.80 -0.27
CA PRO A 65 -21.03 -16.70 0.77
C PRO A 65 -20.48 -16.32 2.15
N THR A 66 -21.26 -16.54 3.20
CA THR A 66 -20.84 -16.26 4.58
C THR A 66 -19.57 -17.04 4.95
N SER A 67 -19.48 -18.30 4.52
CA SER A 67 -18.29 -19.14 4.71
C SER A 67 -17.04 -18.53 4.07
N THR A 68 -17.16 -18.00 2.86
CA THR A 68 -16.06 -17.31 2.15
C THR A 68 -15.61 -16.06 2.90
N LEU A 69 -16.56 -15.25 3.39
CA LEU A 69 -16.24 -14.06 4.17
C LEU A 69 -15.52 -14.42 5.48
N GLU A 70 -16.00 -15.45 6.18
CA GLU A 70 -15.37 -15.95 7.40
C GLU A 70 -13.95 -16.44 7.16
N ALA A 71 -13.72 -17.20 6.08
CA ALA A 71 -12.38 -17.62 5.69
C ALA A 71 -11.45 -16.44 5.42
N CYS A 72 -11.93 -15.43 4.69
CA CYS A 72 -11.16 -14.20 4.43
C CYS A 72 -10.82 -13.45 5.71
N ARG A 73 -11.72 -13.43 6.71
CA ARG A 73 -11.48 -12.81 8.02
C ARG A 73 -10.45 -13.54 8.87
N GLN A 74 -10.36 -14.87 8.70
CA GLN A 74 -9.43 -15.74 9.43
C GLN A 74 -8.07 -15.88 8.74
N SER A 75 -7.94 -15.35 7.52
CA SER A 75 -6.72 -15.41 6.71
C SER A 75 -5.89 -14.15 6.88
N ASP A 76 -4.59 -14.26 6.64
CA ASP A 76 -3.68 -13.11 6.61
C ASP A 76 -3.90 -12.30 5.33
N VAL A 77 -4.13 -12.99 4.22
CA VAL A 77 -4.37 -12.42 2.90
C VAL A 77 -5.55 -13.13 2.24
N ALA A 78 -6.47 -12.38 1.66
CA ALA A 78 -7.40 -12.90 0.66
C ALA A 78 -6.90 -12.54 -0.75
N VAL A 79 -6.98 -13.46 -1.71
CA VAL A 79 -6.53 -13.28 -3.10
C VAL A 79 -7.74 -13.43 -4.01
N VAL A 80 -8.25 -12.34 -4.58
CA VAL A 80 -9.37 -12.40 -5.54
C VAL A 80 -8.81 -12.40 -6.95
N CYS A 81 -9.04 -13.45 -7.73
CA CYS A 81 -8.62 -13.49 -9.13
C CYS A 81 -9.60 -12.72 -10.02
N VAL A 82 -10.79 -13.25 -10.31
CA VAL A 82 -11.71 -12.58 -11.26
C VAL A 82 -13.11 -12.46 -10.69
N CYS A 83 -13.77 -11.33 -10.95
CA CYS A 83 -15.16 -11.12 -10.59
C CYS A 83 -15.83 -10.26 -11.66
N GLY A 84 -17.04 -10.65 -12.10
CA GLY A 84 -17.85 -9.83 -12.99
C GLY A 84 -18.30 -10.54 -14.28
N ASP A 85 -18.66 -11.82 -14.20
CA ASP A 85 -19.37 -12.50 -15.30
C ASP A 85 -20.68 -11.75 -15.64
N PRO A 86 -20.84 -11.23 -16.88
CA PRO A 86 -22.01 -10.47 -17.30
C PRO A 86 -23.34 -11.20 -17.09
N LYS A 87 -23.32 -12.55 -17.07
CA LYS A 87 -24.52 -13.38 -16.86
C LYS A 87 -25.25 -13.05 -15.55
N TYR A 88 -24.52 -12.65 -14.51
CA TYR A 88 -25.07 -12.39 -13.17
C TYR A 88 -25.24 -10.89 -12.86
N GLY A 89 -24.98 -10.02 -13.84
CA GLY A 89 -25.19 -8.57 -13.72
C GLY A 89 -24.48 -7.93 -12.52
N ILE A 90 -25.16 -6.97 -11.88
CA ILE A 90 -24.61 -6.15 -10.77
C ILE A 90 -24.40 -6.92 -9.46
N GLN A 91 -24.96 -8.13 -9.33
CA GLN A 91 -24.90 -8.91 -8.09
C GLN A 91 -23.46 -9.28 -7.70
N LEU A 92 -22.57 -9.42 -8.69
CA LEU A 92 -21.17 -9.76 -8.47
C LEU A 92 -20.39 -8.58 -7.92
N GLU A 93 -20.61 -7.39 -8.49
CA GLU A 93 -20.01 -6.14 -8.03
C GLU A 93 -20.45 -5.83 -6.60
N GLN A 94 -21.72 -6.08 -6.27
CA GLN A 94 -22.23 -5.98 -4.90
C GLN A 94 -21.48 -6.90 -3.92
N GLY A 95 -21.23 -8.16 -4.29
CA GLY A 95 -20.46 -9.09 -3.46
C GLY A 95 -19.03 -8.63 -3.23
N LEU A 96 -18.39 -8.07 -4.25
CA LEU A 96 -17.04 -7.49 -4.14
C LEU A 96 -17.01 -6.22 -3.29
N LEU A 97 -18.01 -5.35 -3.41
CA LEU A 97 -18.15 -4.16 -2.57
C LEU A 97 -18.39 -4.56 -1.10
N ALA A 98 -19.26 -5.54 -0.86
CA ALA A 98 -19.51 -6.09 0.47
C ALA A 98 -18.24 -6.68 1.08
N LEU A 99 -17.49 -7.50 0.33
CA LEU A 99 -16.22 -8.06 0.81
C LEU A 99 -15.26 -6.96 1.27
N ARG A 100 -15.15 -5.86 0.52
CA ARG A 100 -14.28 -4.74 0.88
C ARG A 100 -14.71 -4.05 2.16
N GLN A 101 -16.01 -3.80 2.29
CA GLN A 101 -16.59 -3.17 3.47
C GLN A 101 -16.42 -4.05 4.70
N GLU A 102 -16.77 -5.33 4.61
CA GLU A 102 -16.74 -6.30 5.71
C GLU A 102 -15.32 -6.61 6.21
N LEU A 103 -14.30 -6.40 5.37
CA LEU A 103 -12.89 -6.49 5.74
C LEU A 103 -12.34 -5.15 6.26
N GLY A 104 -12.98 -4.01 5.97
CA GLY A 104 -12.52 -2.67 6.35
C GLY A 104 -11.40 -2.13 5.46
N LEU A 105 -11.41 -2.49 4.18
CA LEU A 105 -10.41 -2.07 3.19
C LEU A 105 -10.66 -0.63 2.74
N PHE A 106 -9.78 0.28 3.15
CA PHE A 106 -9.96 1.72 2.91
C PHE A 106 -9.08 2.27 1.79
N ALA A 107 -7.98 1.59 1.46
CA ALA A 107 -7.04 2.04 0.45
C ALA A 107 -6.95 1.04 -0.70
N ASN A 108 -6.92 1.55 -1.92
CA ASN A 108 -6.53 0.81 -3.12
C ASN A 108 -5.19 1.34 -3.62
N ILE A 109 -4.16 0.50 -3.56
CA ILE A 109 -2.86 0.78 -4.13
C ILE A 109 -2.78 0.11 -5.49
N ARG A 110 -2.55 0.90 -6.54
CA ARG A 110 -2.50 0.42 -7.94
C ARG A 110 -1.30 1.03 -8.66
N PRO A 111 -0.17 0.30 -8.76
CA PRO A 111 0.96 0.72 -9.58
C PRO A 111 0.63 0.65 -11.07
N VAL A 112 1.14 1.60 -11.83
CA VAL A 112 1.11 1.71 -13.28
C VAL A 112 2.54 1.97 -13.74
N LYS A 113 3.20 0.89 -14.15
CA LYS A 113 4.57 0.88 -14.65
C LYS A 113 4.75 -0.28 -15.63
N PHE A 114 5.77 -0.22 -16.47
CA PHE A 114 6.14 -1.34 -17.32
C PHE A 114 6.94 -2.36 -16.51
N PRO A 115 6.58 -3.66 -16.55
CA PRO A 115 7.41 -4.71 -15.95
C PRO A 115 8.78 -4.86 -16.60
N SER A 116 8.91 -4.46 -17.87
CA SER A 116 10.15 -4.50 -18.65
C SER A 116 10.12 -3.40 -19.71
N GLU A 117 11.27 -2.79 -19.98
CA GLU A 117 11.45 -1.82 -21.06
C GLU A 117 11.10 -2.41 -22.43
N SER A 118 11.29 -3.72 -22.62
CA SER A 118 10.92 -4.44 -23.85
C SER A 118 9.41 -4.40 -24.16
N LEU A 119 8.58 -4.03 -23.18
CA LEU A 119 7.13 -3.94 -23.33
C LEU A 119 6.66 -2.51 -23.66
N ILE A 120 7.55 -1.51 -23.57
CA ILE A 120 7.24 -0.11 -23.92
C ILE A 120 6.71 0.01 -25.36
N PRO A 121 7.31 -0.63 -26.39
CA PRO A 121 6.82 -0.52 -27.76
C PRO A 121 5.42 -1.09 -28.00
N LEU A 122 4.88 -1.87 -27.04
CA LEU A 122 3.52 -2.43 -27.13
C LEU A 122 2.45 -1.45 -26.62
N SER A 123 2.87 -0.36 -25.97
CA SER A 123 1.98 0.70 -25.51
C SER A 123 1.17 1.30 -26.67
N SER A 124 -0.03 1.80 -26.36
CA SER A 124 -0.78 2.66 -27.28
C SER A 124 -0.21 4.08 -27.35
N TYR A 125 0.74 4.43 -26.49
CA TYR A 125 1.43 5.71 -26.47
C TYR A 125 2.75 5.65 -27.22
N LYS A 126 3.24 6.82 -27.60
CA LYS A 126 4.61 6.94 -28.12
C LYS A 126 5.60 6.49 -27.04
N PRO A 127 6.61 5.66 -27.36
CA PRO A 127 7.57 5.15 -26.39
C PRO A 127 8.17 6.25 -25.49
N GLU A 128 8.56 7.38 -26.07
CA GLU A 128 9.16 8.50 -25.35
C GLU A 128 8.24 9.15 -24.29
N ALA A 129 6.92 9.00 -24.42
CA ALA A 129 5.95 9.55 -23.46
C ALA A 129 5.70 8.64 -22.25
N VAL A 130 6.12 7.38 -22.32
CA VAL A 130 5.85 6.36 -21.31
C VAL A 130 7.09 5.60 -20.83
N ASP A 131 8.26 5.92 -21.40
CA ASP A 131 9.54 5.45 -20.90
C ASP A 131 9.77 5.90 -19.45
N GLY A 132 10.25 5.02 -18.58
CA GLY A 132 10.39 5.32 -17.15
C GLY A 132 9.09 5.70 -16.41
N LEU A 133 7.92 5.30 -16.91
CA LEU A 133 6.65 5.51 -16.21
C LEU A 133 6.61 4.75 -14.87
N ASP A 134 6.42 5.48 -13.78
CA ASP A 134 6.33 4.96 -12.41
C ASP A 134 5.29 5.74 -11.59
N ILE A 135 4.02 5.41 -11.82
CA ILE A 135 2.88 5.98 -11.12
C ILE A 135 2.32 4.95 -10.16
N THR A 136 2.01 5.33 -8.93
CA THR A 136 1.20 4.52 -8.01
C THR A 136 -0.05 5.29 -7.60
N PHE A 137 -1.23 4.76 -7.91
CA PHE A 137 -2.46 5.32 -7.36
C PHE A 137 -2.65 4.87 -5.92
N SER A 138 -2.93 5.82 -5.03
CA SER A 138 -3.46 5.61 -3.67
C SER A 138 -4.89 6.16 -3.65
N ARG A 139 -5.86 5.27 -3.79
CA ARG A 139 -7.29 5.60 -3.97
C ARG A 139 -8.08 5.24 -2.72
N ASP A 140 -8.99 6.12 -2.31
CA ASP A 140 -9.97 5.81 -1.25
C ASP A 140 -10.99 4.77 -1.73
N LEU A 141 -11.30 3.79 -0.88
CA LEU A 141 -12.30 2.75 -1.11
C LEU A 141 -13.48 2.81 -0.16
N THR A 142 -13.43 3.67 0.86
CA THR A 142 -14.37 3.66 1.98
C THR A 142 -15.43 4.76 1.91
N GLY A 143 -15.24 5.78 1.06
CA GLY A 143 -16.20 6.88 0.91
C GLY A 143 -16.44 7.30 -0.53
N GLY A 144 -16.91 8.55 -0.66
CA GLY A 144 -17.26 9.19 -1.92
C GLY A 144 -18.62 8.74 -2.47
N ALA A 145 -18.95 9.13 -3.70
CA ALA A 145 -20.25 8.86 -4.31
C ALA A 145 -20.62 7.37 -4.46
N TYR A 146 -19.68 6.45 -4.23
CA TYR A 146 -19.89 5.01 -4.30
C TYR A 146 -20.44 4.41 -2.98
N TYR A 147 -20.32 5.12 -1.85
CA TYR A 147 -20.69 4.62 -0.52
C TYR A 147 -21.44 5.68 0.31
N GLY A 148 -22.42 5.23 1.11
CA GLY A 148 -23.10 6.04 2.13
C GLY A 148 -24.42 6.67 1.69
N GLU A 149 -25.28 6.98 2.68
CA GLU A 149 -26.44 7.85 2.46
C GLU A 149 -25.95 9.27 2.14
N LYS A 150 -26.57 9.92 1.15
CA LYS A 150 -26.22 11.29 0.71
C LYS A 150 -26.74 12.31 1.71
N GLN A 151 -26.19 12.33 2.91
CA GLN A 151 -26.49 13.28 3.96
C GLN A 151 -25.27 14.14 4.26
N GLU A 152 -25.49 15.41 4.62
CA GLU A 152 -24.47 16.27 5.20
C GLU A 152 -24.20 15.80 6.65
N VAL A 153 -23.33 14.79 6.80
CA VAL A 153 -22.90 14.33 8.13
C VAL A 153 -21.94 15.38 8.72
N GLY A 154 -21.94 15.57 10.04
CA GLY A 154 -21.10 16.57 10.73
C GLY A 154 -19.60 16.47 10.39
N GLU A 155 -18.90 17.59 10.48
CA GLU A 155 -17.51 17.80 9.97
C GLU A 155 -16.50 16.72 10.37
N ASP A 156 -16.66 16.12 11.55
CA ASP A 156 -15.70 15.15 12.12
C ASP A 156 -15.65 13.81 11.37
N ALA A 157 -16.80 13.27 10.93
CA ALA A 157 -16.83 11.98 10.23
C ALA A 157 -16.27 12.08 8.80
N ILE A 158 -16.46 13.24 8.14
CA ILE A 158 -15.97 13.49 6.78
C ILE A 158 -14.43 13.64 6.77
N ARG A 159 -13.84 14.15 7.86
CA ARG A 159 -12.38 14.34 8.00
C ARG A 159 -11.58 13.04 8.17
N VAL A 160 -12.16 12.01 8.79
CA VAL A 160 -11.43 10.78 9.14
C VAL A 160 -10.98 9.98 7.91
N LEU A 161 -11.76 10.01 6.82
CA LEU A 161 -11.48 9.21 5.62
C LEU A 161 -10.25 9.72 4.85
N PRO A 162 -10.16 11.00 4.42
CA PRO A 162 -8.98 11.52 3.72
C PRO A 162 -7.70 11.40 4.55
N LEU A 163 -7.81 11.58 5.87
CA LEU A 163 -6.68 11.57 6.80
C LEU A 163 -5.93 10.23 6.80
N ARG A 164 -6.67 9.11 6.87
CA ARG A 164 -6.05 7.77 6.91
C ARG A 164 -5.33 7.43 5.61
N LEU A 165 -5.91 7.80 4.48
CA LEU A 165 -5.31 7.54 3.17
C LEU A 165 -4.09 8.44 2.91
N ALA A 166 -4.14 9.71 3.34
CA ALA A 166 -3.02 10.64 3.22
C ALA A 166 -1.79 10.15 4.00
N ARG A 167 -1.97 9.72 5.25
CA ARG A 167 -0.89 9.13 6.08
C ARG A 167 -0.31 7.86 5.46
N LEU A 168 -1.17 6.99 4.94
CA LEU A 168 -0.71 5.79 4.24
C LEU A 168 0.13 6.16 3.00
N ALA A 169 -0.34 7.11 2.19
CA ALA A 169 0.35 7.54 0.99
C ALA A 169 1.71 8.19 1.30
N GLY A 170 1.78 9.03 2.35
CA GLY A 170 3.03 9.60 2.82
C GLY A 170 4.00 8.54 3.35
N THR A 171 3.52 7.57 4.13
CA THR A 171 4.33 6.44 4.60
C THR A 171 4.85 5.60 3.42
N TYR A 172 4.01 5.30 2.43
CA TYR A 172 4.41 4.58 1.22
C TYR A 172 5.46 5.36 0.41
N ALA A 173 5.26 6.66 0.21
CA ALA A 173 6.21 7.53 -0.47
C ALA A 173 7.59 7.53 0.20
N MET A 174 7.63 7.47 1.52
CA MET A 174 8.85 7.44 2.33
C MET A 174 9.64 6.13 2.26
N GLN A 175 9.06 5.06 1.71
CA GLN A 175 9.79 3.80 1.52
C GLN A 175 10.82 3.88 0.39
N PHE A 176 10.79 4.94 -0.41
CA PHE A 176 11.68 5.15 -1.55
C PHE A 176 12.77 6.18 -1.23
N SER A 177 13.91 6.07 -1.90
CA SER A 177 15.04 6.99 -1.77
C SER A 177 15.47 7.50 -3.16
N PRO A 178 15.20 8.78 -3.51
CA PRO A 178 14.48 9.77 -2.71
C PRO A 178 12.98 9.43 -2.51
N PRO A 179 12.29 10.02 -1.51
CA PRO A 179 10.86 9.80 -1.32
C PRO A 179 10.06 10.14 -2.58
N LYS A 180 9.07 9.31 -2.90
CA LYS A 180 8.20 9.56 -4.07
C LYS A 180 7.37 10.82 -3.83
N ARG A 181 7.28 11.68 -4.85
CA ARG A 181 6.36 12.82 -4.86
C ARG A 181 4.90 12.35 -4.75
N ILE A 182 4.07 13.14 -4.08
CA ILE A 182 2.62 12.93 -3.97
C ILE A 182 1.90 13.99 -4.81
N HIS A 183 1.04 13.52 -5.72
CA HIS A 183 0.11 14.32 -6.50
C HIS A 183 -1.28 14.15 -5.89
N SER A 184 -1.73 15.11 -5.08
CA SER A 184 -3.07 15.11 -4.50
C SER A 184 -4.08 15.63 -5.52
N VAL A 185 -4.99 14.77 -5.96
CA VAL A 185 -5.96 15.08 -7.01
C VAL A 185 -7.32 15.39 -6.42
N ASP A 186 -7.91 16.51 -6.83
CA ASP A 186 -9.22 16.98 -6.34
C ASP A 186 -9.96 17.88 -7.34
N LYS A 187 -11.12 18.41 -6.92
CA LYS A 187 -11.89 19.43 -7.66
C LYS A 187 -12.33 20.58 -6.74
N VAL A 188 -11.39 21.20 -5.99
CA VAL A 188 -11.73 22.26 -4.99
C VAL A 188 -12.50 23.47 -5.56
N ASN A 189 -12.38 23.73 -6.86
CA ASN A 189 -13.09 24.82 -7.52
C ASN A 189 -14.60 24.58 -7.63
N VAL A 190 -15.05 23.33 -7.55
CA VAL A 190 -16.47 22.96 -7.69
C VAL A 190 -17.01 22.32 -6.39
N MET A 191 -16.21 21.47 -5.72
CA MET A 191 -16.72 20.59 -4.66
C MET A 191 -16.23 21.01 -3.27
N ALA A 192 -17.16 21.18 -2.32
CA ALA A 192 -16.83 21.44 -0.92
C ALA A 192 -16.07 20.28 -0.26
N THR A 193 -16.44 19.03 -0.58
CA THR A 193 -15.73 17.83 -0.14
C THR A 193 -14.28 17.81 -0.62
N SER A 194 -14.01 18.27 -1.84
CA SER A 194 -12.64 18.45 -2.32
C SER A 194 -11.87 19.52 -1.54
N ARG A 195 -12.51 20.59 -1.06
CA ARG A 195 -11.83 21.61 -0.22
C ARG A 195 -11.39 21.02 1.11
N LEU A 196 -12.26 20.22 1.73
CA LEU A 196 -11.93 19.47 2.93
C LEU A 196 -10.79 18.49 2.67
N TRP A 197 -10.87 17.71 1.59
CA TRP A 197 -9.79 16.81 1.16
C TRP A 197 -8.46 17.53 1.06
N ARG A 198 -8.40 18.63 0.31
CA ARG A 198 -7.17 19.41 0.14
C ARG A 198 -6.64 19.89 1.48
N SER A 199 -7.49 20.49 2.33
CA SER A 199 -7.10 20.95 3.66
C SER A 199 -6.48 19.84 4.51
N VAL A 200 -7.11 18.66 4.55
CA VAL A 200 -6.62 17.51 5.35
C VAL A 200 -5.32 16.96 4.79
N VAL A 201 -5.21 16.82 3.47
CA VAL A 201 -3.98 16.33 2.84
C VAL A 201 -2.84 17.31 3.09
N THR A 202 -3.04 18.62 2.86
CA THR A 202 -2.00 19.64 3.12
C THR A 202 -1.52 19.59 4.57
N ASP A 203 -2.42 19.50 5.54
CA ASP A 203 -2.11 19.42 6.97
C ASP A 203 -1.22 18.21 7.30
N ILE A 204 -1.62 17.02 6.85
CA ILE A 204 -0.87 15.78 7.08
C ILE A 204 0.53 15.83 6.48
N PHE A 205 0.67 16.28 5.23
CA PHE A 205 1.99 16.34 4.60
C PHE A 205 2.88 17.42 5.19
N SER A 206 2.31 18.53 5.67
CA SER A 206 3.09 19.59 6.31
C SER A 206 3.61 19.19 7.69
N HIS A 207 2.82 18.45 8.47
CA HIS A 207 3.14 18.11 9.86
C HIS A 207 3.76 16.72 10.05
N GLU A 208 3.31 15.72 9.29
CA GLU A 208 3.72 14.31 9.49
C GLU A 208 4.71 13.81 8.42
N HIS A 209 4.70 14.40 7.22
CA HIS A 209 5.56 13.99 6.10
C HIS A 209 6.24 15.16 5.36
N PRO A 210 6.88 16.12 6.06
CA PRO A 210 7.40 17.36 5.46
C PRO A 210 8.50 17.13 4.40
N GLN A 211 9.17 15.99 4.45
CA GLN A 211 10.19 15.56 3.49
C GLN A 211 9.62 15.02 2.17
N VAL A 212 8.31 14.73 2.12
CA VAL A 212 7.64 14.23 0.91
C VAL A 212 7.11 15.43 0.13
N GLN A 213 7.55 15.59 -1.12
CA GLN A 213 7.03 16.65 -1.98
C GLN A 213 5.55 16.42 -2.28
N LEU A 214 4.73 17.44 -2.03
CA LEU A 214 3.29 17.43 -2.27
C LEU A 214 2.93 18.52 -3.30
N ASP A 215 2.21 18.13 -4.35
CA ASP A 215 1.56 19.05 -5.28
C ASP A 215 0.05 18.74 -5.33
N HIS A 216 -0.78 19.78 -5.48
CA HIS A 216 -2.22 19.62 -5.69
C HIS A 216 -2.57 19.83 -7.17
N VAL A 217 -3.31 18.89 -7.75
CA VAL A 217 -3.66 18.88 -9.18
C VAL A 217 -5.17 18.75 -9.32
N PHE A 218 -5.79 19.55 -10.18
CA PHE A 218 -7.20 19.35 -10.49
C PHE A 218 -7.40 18.07 -11.32
N VAL A 219 -8.46 17.32 -11.04
CA VAL A 219 -8.75 16.02 -11.70
C VAL A 219 -8.81 16.10 -13.23
N ASP A 220 -9.32 17.18 -13.80
CA ASP A 220 -9.34 17.42 -15.24
C ASP A 220 -7.95 17.68 -15.81
N ASN A 221 -7.12 18.44 -15.09
CA ASN A 221 -5.72 18.63 -15.46
C ASN A 221 -4.94 17.32 -15.35
N ALA A 222 -5.16 16.54 -14.29
CA ALA A 222 -4.54 15.23 -14.11
C ALA A 222 -4.90 14.29 -15.27
N ALA A 223 -6.17 14.24 -15.68
CA ALA A 223 -6.62 13.46 -16.84
C ALA A 223 -5.94 13.90 -18.15
N MET A 224 -5.80 15.22 -18.36
CA MET A 224 -5.09 15.76 -19.52
C MET A 224 -3.61 15.38 -19.52
N ILE A 225 -2.92 15.48 -18.38
CA ILE A 225 -1.52 15.09 -18.24
C ILE A 225 -1.35 13.59 -18.51
N LEU A 226 -2.18 12.74 -17.91
CA LEU A 226 -2.15 11.28 -18.15
C LEU A 226 -2.33 10.91 -19.63
N SER A 227 -3.12 11.68 -20.37
CA SER A 227 -3.41 11.44 -21.79
C SER A 227 -2.31 11.92 -22.74
N SER A 228 -1.40 12.79 -22.28
CA SER A 228 -0.42 13.45 -23.14
C SER A 228 1.02 13.15 -22.74
N ASN A 229 1.37 13.39 -21.48
CA ASN A 229 2.68 13.12 -20.92
C ASN A 229 2.55 12.56 -19.49
N PRO A 230 2.19 11.27 -19.34
CA PRO A 230 1.90 10.67 -18.05
C PRO A 230 3.11 10.67 -17.10
N GLN A 231 4.35 10.68 -17.59
CA GLN A 231 5.57 10.76 -16.77
C GLN A 231 5.58 11.97 -15.83
N ASN A 232 4.89 13.07 -16.18
CA ASN A 232 4.78 14.25 -15.32
C ASN A 232 4.03 13.97 -14.00
N LEU A 233 3.30 12.86 -13.92
CA LEU A 233 2.62 12.39 -12.71
C LEU A 233 3.33 11.19 -12.06
N ASN A 234 4.59 10.90 -12.44
CA ASN A 234 5.42 9.92 -11.74
C ASN A 234 5.48 10.25 -10.24
N GLY A 235 5.40 9.20 -9.42
CA GLY A 235 5.16 9.30 -7.99
C GLY A 235 3.83 8.67 -7.59
N VAL A 236 3.19 9.22 -6.56
CA VAL A 236 1.96 8.68 -5.97
C VAL A 236 0.80 9.62 -6.25
N ILE A 237 -0.20 9.16 -6.99
CA ILE A 237 -1.45 9.90 -7.19
C ILE A 237 -2.40 9.56 -6.04
N LEU A 238 -2.62 10.53 -5.15
CA LEU A 238 -3.50 10.40 -3.99
C LEU A 238 -4.85 11.04 -4.31
N THR A 239 -5.93 10.25 -4.29
CA THR A 239 -7.25 10.74 -4.74
C THR A 239 -8.44 10.00 -4.11
N GLU A 240 -9.60 10.64 -4.12
CA GLU A 240 -10.86 10.01 -3.68
C GLU A 240 -11.31 8.88 -4.63
N ASN A 241 -12.35 8.15 -4.20
CA ASN A 241 -12.79 6.91 -4.82
C ASN A 241 -13.15 7.05 -6.31
N MET A 242 -14.02 8.00 -6.68
CA MET A 242 -14.50 8.15 -8.07
C MET A 242 -13.39 8.59 -9.02
N PHE A 243 -12.63 9.63 -8.64
CA PHE A 243 -11.53 10.13 -9.46
C PHE A 243 -10.44 9.07 -9.61
N GLY A 244 -10.14 8.35 -8.54
CA GLY A 244 -9.21 7.23 -8.59
C GLY A 244 -9.67 6.11 -9.51
N ASP A 245 -10.97 5.79 -9.55
CA ASP A 245 -11.51 4.80 -10.49
C ASP A 245 -11.19 5.16 -11.93
N ILE A 246 -11.58 6.39 -12.32
CA ILE A 246 -11.49 6.89 -13.69
C ILE A 246 -10.02 7.04 -14.10
N LEU A 247 -9.23 7.77 -13.31
CA LEU A 247 -7.84 8.09 -13.66
C LEU A 247 -6.96 6.84 -13.68
N SER A 248 -7.19 5.90 -12.76
CA SER A 248 -6.37 4.68 -12.70
C SER A 248 -6.69 3.71 -13.83
N ASP A 249 -7.93 3.69 -14.33
CA ASP A 249 -8.29 2.98 -15.56
C ASP A 249 -7.71 3.67 -16.80
N GLN A 250 -7.77 5.01 -16.89
CA GLN A 250 -7.11 5.75 -17.97
C GLN A 250 -5.60 5.47 -18.01
N ALA A 251 -4.91 5.55 -16.87
CA ALA A 251 -3.48 5.29 -16.79
C ALA A 251 -3.11 3.84 -17.15
N SER A 252 -3.98 2.87 -16.86
CA SER A 252 -3.73 1.48 -17.24
C SER A 252 -3.78 1.22 -18.75
N GLY A 253 -4.45 2.09 -19.53
CA GLY A 253 -4.34 2.08 -20.99
C GLY A 253 -2.91 2.35 -21.48
N ASN A 254 -2.07 2.97 -20.65
CA ASN A 254 -0.72 3.36 -21.03
C ASN A 254 0.24 2.17 -21.09
N SER A 255 0.04 1.12 -20.30
CA SER A 255 0.97 -0.01 -20.25
C SER A 255 0.69 -1.13 -21.25
N SER A 256 -0.47 -1.11 -21.96
CA SER A 256 -1.00 -2.17 -22.85
C SER A 256 -1.19 -3.57 -22.22
N LEU A 257 -0.42 -3.87 -21.19
CA LEU A 257 -0.59 -4.95 -20.24
C LEU A 257 -1.46 -4.44 -19.11
N GLN A 258 -2.67 -4.97 -19.05
CA GLN A 258 -3.53 -4.91 -17.89
C GLN A 258 -3.01 -5.88 -16.81
N THR A 259 -1.76 -5.74 -16.38
CA THR A 259 -1.23 -6.49 -15.23
C THR A 259 -1.73 -5.79 -13.97
N PHE A 260 -2.94 -6.15 -13.52
CA PHE A 260 -3.48 -5.56 -12.31
C PHE A 260 -2.90 -6.25 -11.08
N TRP A 261 -2.10 -5.50 -10.33
CA TRP A 261 -1.84 -5.80 -8.93
C TRP A 261 -2.55 -4.73 -8.11
N HIS A 262 -3.64 -5.11 -7.45
CA HIS A 262 -4.32 -4.23 -6.52
C HIS A 262 -4.07 -4.72 -5.11
N GLN A 263 -3.29 -3.97 -4.34
CA GLN A 263 -3.17 -4.21 -2.91
C GLN A 263 -4.19 -3.35 -2.19
N ARG A 264 -4.90 -3.95 -1.23
CA ARG A 264 -5.87 -3.25 -0.39
C ARG A 264 -5.55 -3.49 1.06
N LEU A 265 -5.48 -2.39 1.81
CA LEU A 265 -4.98 -2.40 3.17
C LEU A 265 -6.10 -2.23 4.19
N CYS A 266 -6.02 -2.99 5.27
CA CYS A 266 -6.90 -2.89 6.43
C CYS A 266 -6.15 -2.31 7.63
N PRO A 267 -6.85 -1.65 8.57
CA PRO A 267 -6.31 -1.45 9.90
C PRO A 267 -6.17 -2.81 10.62
N ALA A 268 -5.01 -3.08 11.21
CA ALA A 268 -4.88 -4.20 12.14
C ALA A 268 -5.79 -3.97 13.36
N SER A 269 -6.37 -5.05 13.89
CA SER A 269 -7.08 -5.03 15.16
C SER A 269 -6.18 -4.47 16.26
N MET A 270 -6.66 -3.47 17.00
CA MET A 270 -5.99 -2.91 18.17
C MET A 270 -5.81 -3.99 19.24
N VAL A 271 -4.66 -4.67 19.24
CA VAL A 271 -4.19 -5.41 20.41
C VAL A 271 -3.63 -4.39 21.40
N LYS A 272 -4.15 -4.42 22.64
CA LYS A 272 -3.89 -3.50 23.77
C LYS A 272 -2.40 -3.35 24.19
N ARG A 273 -1.54 -2.77 23.35
CA ARG A 273 -0.25 -2.21 23.76
C ARG A 273 0.06 -0.95 22.94
N PRO A 274 0.54 0.14 23.55
CA PRO A 274 0.93 1.34 22.83
C PRO A 274 2.19 1.03 22.01
N GLN A 275 2.02 0.88 20.70
CA GLN A 275 3.09 0.90 19.71
C GLN A 275 2.90 2.19 18.89
N PRO A 276 3.97 2.93 18.56
CA PRO A 276 3.84 4.27 17.97
C PRO A 276 3.34 4.28 16.52
N TYR A 277 3.10 3.12 15.89
CA TYR A 277 2.56 3.01 14.54
C TYR A 277 1.60 1.81 14.43
N PRO A 278 0.42 1.95 13.80
CA PRO A 278 -0.44 0.81 13.51
C PRO A 278 0.30 -0.12 12.53
N LYS A 279 0.52 -1.38 12.91
CA LYS A 279 0.92 -2.41 11.93
C LYS A 279 -0.18 -2.47 10.86
N LEU A 280 0.13 -2.17 9.61
CA LEU A 280 -0.76 -2.44 8.49
C LEU A 280 -0.85 -3.97 8.33
N SER A 281 -2.06 -4.50 8.30
CA SER A 281 -2.30 -5.90 7.94
C SER A 281 -2.78 -5.94 6.50
N ASP A 282 -2.03 -6.60 5.62
CA ASP A 282 -2.29 -6.69 4.19
C ASP A 282 -3.41 -7.70 3.89
N LYS A 283 -4.66 -7.36 4.21
CA LYS A 283 -5.75 -8.36 4.23
C LYS A 283 -6.32 -8.75 2.87
N LEU A 284 -6.15 -7.97 1.80
CA LEU A 284 -6.70 -8.33 0.49
C LEU A 284 -5.77 -7.92 -0.66
N LEU A 285 -5.34 -8.91 -1.43
CA LEU A 285 -4.73 -8.77 -2.74
C LEU A 285 -5.79 -9.11 -3.81
N ILE A 286 -5.98 -8.26 -4.81
CA ILE A 286 -6.82 -8.59 -5.96
C ILE A 286 -5.90 -8.72 -7.18
N LEU A 287 -5.90 -9.91 -7.77
CA LEU A 287 -5.24 -10.27 -9.02
C LEU A 287 -6.27 -10.27 -10.15
N SER A 288 -6.81 -9.10 -10.50
CA SER A 288 -7.76 -9.04 -11.60
C SER A 288 -7.07 -9.17 -12.94
N ALA A 289 -7.56 -10.03 -13.83
CA ALA A 289 -7.38 -9.84 -15.27
C ALA A 289 -8.74 -9.39 -15.81
N ARG A 290 -8.89 -8.12 -16.18
CA ARG A 290 -10.13 -7.64 -16.79
C ARG A 290 -10.19 -8.20 -18.21
N LEU A 291 -11.28 -8.90 -18.52
CA LEU A 291 -11.57 -9.40 -19.87
C LEU A 291 -11.93 -8.22 -20.78
N ASP A 292 -11.29 -8.14 -21.95
CA ASP A 292 -11.75 -7.30 -23.05
C ASP A 292 -13.13 -7.80 -23.50
N ARG A 293 -14.17 -7.02 -23.16
CA ARG A 293 -15.59 -7.32 -23.46
C ARG A 293 -15.88 -7.37 -24.97
N THR A 294 -14.98 -6.90 -25.83
CA THR A 294 -15.23 -6.82 -27.28
C THR A 294 -14.63 -7.97 -28.07
N ARG A 295 -13.63 -8.69 -27.54
CA ARG A 295 -12.85 -9.67 -28.33
C ARG A 295 -12.85 -11.10 -27.82
N GLY A 296 -13.43 -11.39 -26.64
CA GLY A 296 -13.52 -12.77 -26.13
C GLY A 296 -12.17 -13.49 -25.99
N ARG A 297 -11.06 -12.73 -26.02
CA ARG A 297 -9.70 -13.21 -25.88
C ARG A 297 -8.98 -12.26 -24.93
N PRO A 298 -8.23 -12.77 -23.95
CA PRO A 298 -7.39 -11.90 -23.16
C PRO A 298 -6.30 -11.32 -24.08
N THR A 299 -6.11 -9.99 -24.05
CA THR A 299 -5.01 -9.30 -24.71
C THR A 299 -3.71 -9.57 -23.96
N TRP A 300 -3.32 -10.84 -23.88
CA TRP A 300 -1.91 -11.20 -23.77
C TRP A 300 -1.36 -11.12 -25.19
N VAL A 301 -0.17 -10.54 -25.34
CA VAL A 301 0.62 -10.41 -26.57
C VAL A 301 0.31 -11.57 -27.52
N ALA A 302 -0.63 -11.33 -28.44
CA ALA A 302 -1.08 -12.33 -29.38
C ALA A 302 -0.15 -12.29 -30.58
N GLN A 303 1.10 -12.68 -30.37
CA GLN A 303 1.98 -13.18 -31.41
C GLN A 303 2.81 -14.36 -30.83
N HIS A 304 2.29 -15.57 -31.06
CA HIS A 304 3.04 -16.82 -31.24
C HIS A 304 3.45 -17.73 -30.07
N HIS A 305 2.97 -17.56 -28.81
CA HIS A 305 3.25 -18.57 -27.77
C HIS A 305 1.99 -19.09 -27.06
N HIS A 306 1.90 -20.42 -26.94
CA HIS A 306 0.87 -21.11 -26.15
C HIS A 306 0.89 -20.59 -24.70
N LYS A 307 -0.26 -20.41 -24.05
CA LYS A 307 -0.37 -19.86 -22.68
C LYS A 307 0.45 -20.62 -21.62
N SER A 308 0.58 -21.94 -21.79
CA SER A 308 1.48 -22.79 -20.99
C SER A 308 2.94 -22.34 -21.11
N SER A 309 3.39 -22.01 -22.32
CA SER A 309 4.75 -21.53 -22.59
C SER A 309 5.06 -20.18 -21.93
N PHE A 310 4.10 -19.26 -21.77
CA PHE A 310 4.33 -18.00 -21.03
C PHE A 310 4.54 -18.24 -19.54
N MET A 311 3.65 -19.02 -18.89
CA MET A 311 3.77 -19.30 -17.46
C MET A 311 5.00 -20.15 -17.15
N GLU A 312 5.32 -21.13 -17.99
CA GLU A 312 6.57 -21.89 -17.89
C GLU A 312 7.80 -20.98 -18.02
N THR A 313 7.80 -20.06 -18.99
CA THR A 313 8.89 -19.08 -19.16
C THR A 313 8.97 -18.12 -17.97
N LEU A 314 7.83 -17.67 -17.45
CA LEU A 314 7.76 -16.80 -16.28
C LEU A 314 8.32 -17.51 -15.06
N LEU A 315 7.84 -18.72 -14.75
CA LEU A 315 8.29 -19.51 -13.61
C LEU A 315 9.79 -19.83 -13.72
N HIS A 316 10.26 -20.21 -14.91
CA HIS A 316 11.68 -20.45 -15.16
C HIS A 316 12.55 -19.21 -14.92
N ASN A 317 12.14 -18.04 -15.42
CA ASN A 317 12.87 -16.79 -15.18
C ASN A 317 12.75 -16.32 -13.73
N PHE A 318 11.62 -16.57 -13.07
CA PHE A 318 11.37 -16.19 -11.70
C PHE A 318 12.19 -17.03 -10.71
N ASP A 319 12.36 -18.32 -11.00
CA ASP A 319 13.25 -19.23 -10.29
C ASP A 319 14.68 -18.69 -10.26
N TYR A 320 15.26 -18.38 -11.44
CA TYR A 320 16.59 -17.76 -11.55
C TYR A 320 16.69 -16.43 -10.78
N TYR A 321 15.67 -15.58 -10.86
CA TYR A 321 15.68 -14.30 -10.16
C TYR A 321 15.65 -14.46 -8.64
N LEU A 322 14.81 -15.36 -8.13
CA LEU A 322 14.71 -15.64 -6.71
C LEU A 322 15.95 -16.35 -6.16
N GLU A 323 16.56 -17.27 -6.91
CA GLU A 323 17.86 -17.86 -6.57
C GLU A 323 18.96 -16.79 -6.47
N ALA A 324 18.97 -15.81 -7.39
CA ALA A 324 19.90 -14.71 -7.36
C ALA A 324 19.69 -13.80 -6.13
N LEU A 325 18.43 -13.48 -5.79
CA LEU A 325 18.10 -12.73 -4.58
C LEU A 325 18.46 -13.48 -3.30
N ASN A 326 18.18 -14.77 -3.23
CA ASN A 326 18.60 -15.61 -2.11
C ASN A 326 20.11 -15.67 -1.96
N SER A 327 20.84 -15.73 -3.06
CA SER A 327 22.30 -15.70 -3.06
C SER A 327 22.82 -14.35 -2.55
N ALA A 328 22.16 -13.25 -2.93
CA ALA A 328 22.49 -11.91 -2.43
C ALA A 328 22.17 -11.74 -0.93
N ASP A 329 21.00 -12.22 -0.48
CA ASP A 329 20.59 -12.19 0.93
C ASP A 329 21.50 -13.09 1.78
N ALA A 330 21.88 -14.27 1.28
CA ALA A 330 22.83 -15.17 1.94
C ALA A 330 24.24 -14.56 2.01
N ALA A 331 24.67 -13.83 0.98
CA ALA A 331 25.94 -13.09 0.98
C ALA A 331 25.92 -11.87 1.92
N ALA A 332 24.73 -11.32 2.21
CA ALA A 332 24.53 -10.25 3.19
C ALA A 332 24.52 -10.74 4.65
N ILE A 333 24.51 -12.05 4.90
CA ILE A 333 24.72 -12.62 6.23
C ILE A 333 26.22 -12.51 6.56
N PRO A 334 26.64 -11.73 7.58
CA PRO A 334 28.05 -11.62 7.92
C PRO A 334 28.58 -13.00 8.32
N ALA A 335 29.67 -13.44 7.69
CA ALA A 335 30.40 -14.63 8.14
C ALA A 335 30.78 -14.45 9.63
N PRO A 336 30.75 -15.51 10.46
CA PRO A 336 31.13 -15.40 11.86
C PRO A 336 32.59 -14.96 11.96
N ILE A 337 32.81 -13.75 12.45
CA ILE A 337 34.15 -13.25 12.79
C ILE A 337 34.63 -14.09 13.98
N PRO A 338 35.80 -14.76 13.91
CA PRO A 338 36.32 -15.48 15.07
C PRO A 338 36.56 -14.50 16.21
N PRO A 339 36.28 -14.88 17.47
CA PRO A 339 36.30 -13.94 18.56
C PRO A 339 37.72 -13.40 18.76
N PRO A 340 37.90 -12.08 18.93
CA PRO A 340 39.17 -11.54 19.37
C PRO A 340 39.49 -12.08 20.77
N SER A 341 40.71 -12.54 20.96
CA SER A 341 41.27 -12.86 22.26
C SER A 341 41.17 -11.63 23.16
N SER A 342 40.45 -11.76 24.28
CA SER A 342 40.33 -10.70 25.28
C SER A 342 41.61 -10.58 26.12
N PRO A 343 42.07 -9.35 26.37
CA PRO A 343 42.51 -8.95 27.70
C PRO A 343 41.47 -8.03 28.35
N ARG A 344 41.38 -8.16 29.67
CA ARG A 344 40.39 -7.56 30.57
C ARG A 344 40.56 -6.05 30.75
N ASP A 345 39.40 -5.39 30.82
CA ASP A 345 38.88 -4.47 31.85
C ASP A 345 39.75 -3.32 32.37
N THR A 346 39.30 -2.07 32.13
CA THR A 346 38.84 -1.11 33.17
C THR A 346 38.65 0.29 32.57
N THR A 347 37.41 0.65 32.21
CA THR A 347 36.83 1.94 32.64
C THR A 347 35.33 1.74 32.82
N ASN A 348 34.88 1.96 34.05
CA ASN A 348 33.58 1.59 34.57
C ASN A 348 32.51 2.61 34.16
N THR A 349 32.27 2.80 32.86
CA THR A 349 31.29 3.78 32.36
C THR A 349 30.11 3.08 31.70
N ARG A 350 28.92 3.16 32.33
CA ARG A 350 27.67 2.74 31.69
C ARG A 350 27.38 3.64 30.48
N PRO A 351 26.88 3.10 29.36
CA PRO A 351 26.42 3.93 28.26
C PRO A 351 25.27 4.83 28.72
N MET A 352 25.30 6.07 28.24
CA MET A 352 24.31 7.09 28.57
C MET A 352 22.91 6.69 28.07
N GLY A 353 21.90 6.81 28.92
CA GLY A 353 20.50 6.61 28.54
C GLY A 353 19.99 7.72 27.61
N VAL A 354 18.89 7.48 26.90
CA VAL A 354 18.28 8.47 25.99
C VAL A 354 17.97 9.80 26.70
N ILE A 355 17.47 9.76 27.93
CA ILE A 355 17.14 10.96 28.70
C ILE A 355 18.41 11.77 29.01
N GLU A 356 19.47 11.09 29.45
CA GLU A 356 20.75 11.72 29.77
C GLU A 356 21.41 12.35 28.53
N LYS A 357 21.27 11.72 27.35
CA LYS A 357 21.71 12.28 26.07
C LYS A 357 20.96 13.55 25.70
N ILE A 358 19.63 13.55 25.86
CA ILE A 358 18.78 14.72 25.58
C ILE A 358 19.15 15.87 26.51
N LEU A 359 19.32 15.61 27.81
CA LEU A 359 19.69 16.63 28.80
C LEU A 359 21.09 17.21 28.57
N THR A 360 22.06 16.37 28.20
CA THR A 360 23.42 16.82 27.86
C THR A 360 23.42 17.66 26.57
N HIS A 361 22.57 17.33 25.60
CA HIS A 361 22.46 18.08 24.34
C HIS A 361 21.72 19.42 24.47
N ALA A 362 20.70 19.49 25.33
CA ALA A 362 19.88 20.70 25.53
C ALA A 362 20.37 21.62 26.66
N GLY A 363 21.39 21.20 27.42
CA GLY A 363 21.96 21.94 28.54
C GLY A 363 22.73 23.18 28.09
N ILE A 364 22.34 24.35 28.59
CA ILE A 364 23.08 25.60 28.40
C ILE A 364 24.08 25.77 29.55
N GLY A 365 25.35 25.96 29.21
CA GLY A 365 26.39 26.34 30.19
C GLY A 365 26.95 25.18 31.02
N LEU A 366 26.85 23.93 30.54
CA LEU A 366 27.45 22.78 31.22
C LEU A 366 28.98 22.91 31.27
N SER A 367 29.56 22.88 32.47
CA SER A 367 31.01 22.94 32.69
C SER A 367 31.71 21.57 32.58
N LYS A 368 30.94 20.49 32.52
CA LYS A 368 31.41 19.10 32.43
C LYS A 368 30.70 18.39 31.28
N SER A 369 31.34 17.38 30.70
CA SER A 369 30.81 16.57 29.59
C SER A 369 29.80 15.49 30.00
N TYR A 370 29.35 15.49 31.25
CA TYR A 370 28.43 14.52 31.83
C TYR A 370 27.60 15.17 32.97
N VAL A 371 26.47 14.53 33.33
CA VAL A 371 25.53 14.99 34.38
C VAL A 371 25.33 13.87 35.40
N GLU A 372 25.37 14.19 36.69
CA GLU A 372 25.16 13.25 37.81
C GLU A 372 23.77 13.45 38.46
N MET A 373 23.27 12.41 39.15
CA MET A 373 22.01 12.50 39.89
C MET A 373 22.13 13.53 41.01
N GLY A 374 21.32 14.59 40.94
CA GLY A 374 21.36 15.72 41.89
C GLY A 374 21.92 17.01 41.29
N ASP A 375 22.48 16.97 40.08
CA ASP A 375 22.92 18.17 39.37
C ASP A 375 21.73 19.05 38.95
N MET A 376 21.89 20.36 39.14
CA MET A 376 20.95 21.37 38.62
C MET A 376 21.43 21.82 37.24
N ILE A 377 20.65 21.49 36.21
CA ILE A 377 20.95 21.84 34.82
C ILE A 377 19.97 22.87 34.28
N CYS A 378 20.50 23.90 33.60
CA CYS A 378 19.68 24.84 32.84
C CYS A 378 19.50 24.27 31.43
N VAL A 379 18.28 23.95 31.04
CA VAL A 379 17.96 23.42 29.70
C VAL A 379 17.12 24.42 28.93
N LYS A 380 17.44 24.63 27.65
CA LYS A 380 16.55 25.34 26.75
C LYS A 380 15.50 24.36 26.26
N VAL A 381 14.23 24.70 26.41
CA VAL A 381 13.12 23.86 25.99
C VAL A 381 12.22 24.70 25.10
N ASP A 382 11.94 24.23 23.89
CA ASP A 382 10.89 24.80 23.06
C ASP A 382 9.56 24.20 23.53
N TRP A 383 8.62 25.06 23.93
CA TRP A 383 7.27 24.65 24.33
C TRP A 383 6.26 25.11 23.30
N THR A 384 5.34 24.20 22.95
CA THR A 384 4.15 24.54 22.16
C THR A 384 2.98 24.72 23.13
N LEU A 385 2.47 25.95 23.25
CA LEU A 385 1.27 26.26 24.03
C LEU A 385 0.06 26.22 23.08
N THR A 386 -0.83 25.24 23.27
CA THR A 386 -2.14 25.23 22.62
C THR A 386 -3.14 25.96 23.52
N SER A 387 -3.77 27.00 22.97
CA SER A 387 -4.84 27.76 23.62
C SER A 387 -6.00 27.92 22.64
N GLU A 388 -7.24 27.81 23.13
CA GLU A 388 -8.45 28.06 22.34
C GLU A 388 -8.80 29.56 22.21
N LEU A 389 -7.97 30.45 22.77
CA LEU A 389 -8.21 31.90 22.73
C LEU A 389 -7.59 32.55 21.48
N LEU A 390 -8.38 33.40 20.82
CA LEU A 390 -7.96 34.24 19.69
C LEU A 390 -6.68 35.01 20.03
N TRP A 391 -5.75 35.09 19.06
CA TRP A 391 -4.41 35.67 19.14
C TRP A 391 -4.30 36.97 19.96
N GLY A 392 -5.28 37.88 19.87
CA GLY A 392 -5.29 39.15 20.63
C GLY A 392 -5.46 39.03 22.16
N GLY A 393 -5.89 37.87 22.67
CA GLY A 393 -5.97 37.59 24.11
C GLY A 393 -4.63 37.16 24.70
N MET A 394 -3.72 36.61 23.89
CA MET A 394 -2.42 36.10 24.35
C MET A 394 -1.39 37.21 24.58
N GLU A 395 -1.46 38.32 23.85
CA GLU A 395 -0.54 39.46 24.03
C GLU A 395 -0.65 40.14 25.41
N LYS A 396 -1.80 40.04 26.08
CA LYS A 396 -1.99 40.62 27.43
C LYS A 396 -1.45 39.76 28.57
N THR A 397 -1.17 38.49 28.30
CA THR A 397 -0.71 37.52 29.31
C THR A 397 0.81 37.29 29.21
N TYR A 398 1.45 37.77 28.15
CA TYR A 398 2.85 37.52 27.84
C TYR A 398 3.81 38.62 28.32
N ASN A 399 3.31 39.84 28.56
CA ASN A 399 4.05 40.90 29.27
C ASN A 399 3.79 40.79 30.78
#